data_AF-A0A7C5KP78-F1
#
_entry.id   AF-A0A7C5KP78-F1
#
_cell.length_a   1.000
_cell.length_b   1.000
_cell.length_c   1.000
_cell.angle_alpha   90.00
_cell.angle_beta   90.00
_cell.angle_gamma   90.00
#
_symmetry.space_group_name_H-M   'P 1'
#
loop_
_entity.id
_entity.type
_entity.pdbx_description
1 polymer ?
#
loop_
_entity_poly.entity_id
_entity_poly.type
_entity_poly.pdbx_seq_one_letter_code
_entity_poly.pdbx_strand_id
1 'polypeptide(L)' 'MTQTAPRPVQPGDHVYLIDGSGYIFRAYHALPPLTRKSDGLPVGAVQGFASMLNKLL' A
#
# COMPACT_ATOMS: atom_id res chain seq x y z
N MET A 1 -25.77 3.69 6.60
CA MET A 1 -24.53 4.11 5.92
C MET A 1 -24.81 4.04 4.42
N THR A 2 -25.09 5.18 3.79
CA THR A 2 -25.46 5.20 2.36
C THR A 2 -24.17 5.02 1.55
N GLN A 3 -24.05 3.90 0.86
CA GLN A 3 -22.90 3.62 0.00
C GLN A 3 -23.05 4.44 -1.29
N THR A 4 -22.30 5.53 -1.39
CA THR A 4 -22.20 6.32 -2.63
C THR A 4 -21.43 5.50 -3.67
N ALA A 5 -22.03 5.28 -4.84
CA ALA A 5 -21.35 4.61 -5.95
C ALA A 5 -20.15 5.44 -6.46
N PRO A 6 -19.04 4.81 -6.87
CA PRO A 6 -17.87 5.52 -7.37
C PRO A 6 -18.16 6.27 -8.68
N ARG A 7 -17.57 7.46 -8.85
CA ARG A 7 -17.69 8.26 -10.08
C ARG A 7 -17.04 7.51 -11.26
N PRO A 8 -17.67 7.51 -12.46
CA PRO A 8 -17.04 6.99 -13.68
C PRO A 8 -15.73 7.72 -14.01
N VAL A 9 -14.74 6.99 -14.54
CA VAL A 9 -13.48 7.57 -15.05
C VAL A 9 -13.78 8.49 -16.23
N GLN A 10 -13.16 9.66 -16.25
CA GLN A 10 -13.36 10.69 -17.28
C GLN A 10 -12.05 11.00 -18.03
N PRO A 11 -12.13 11.61 -19.23
CA PRO A 11 -10.95 12.10 -19.93
C PRO A 11 -10.12 13.04 -19.04
N GLY A 12 -8.83 12.76 -18.89
CA GLY A 12 -7.91 13.50 -18.02
C GLY A 12 -7.71 12.92 -16.62
N ASP A 13 -8.47 11.90 -16.22
CA ASP A 13 -8.20 11.17 -14.96
C ASP A 13 -6.93 10.31 -15.07
N HIS A 14 -6.11 10.30 -14.02
CA HIS A 14 -4.92 9.44 -13.92
C HIS A 14 -5.26 8.15 -13.18
N VAL A 15 -5.16 7.01 -13.86
CA VAL A 15 -5.48 5.68 -13.30
C VAL A 15 -4.21 4.84 -13.19
N TYR A 16 -3.98 4.29 -12.00
CA TYR A 16 -2.87 3.37 -11.73
C TYR A 16 -3.42 1.99 -11.42
N LEU A 17 -2.86 0.96 -12.08
CA LEU A 17 -3.11 -0.44 -11.77
C LEU A 17 -1.91 -0.99 -11.00
N ILE A 18 -2.13 -1.50 -9.79
CA ILE A 18 -1.07 -1.96 -8.90
C ILE A 18 -1.31 -3.42 -8.50
N ASP A 19 -0.30 -4.28 -8.68
CA ASP A 19 -0.28 -5.61 -8.08
C ASP A 19 0.06 -5.50 -6.58
N GLY A 20 -0.99 -5.45 -5.76
CA GLY A 20 -0.83 -5.38 -4.30
C GLY A 20 -0.11 -6.58 -3.70
N SER A 21 -0.30 -7.77 -4.27
CA SER A 21 0.24 -9.03 -3.72
C SER A 21 1.75 -9.14 -3.93
N GLY A 22 2.22 -8.86 -5.15
CA GLY A 22 3.64 -8.81 -5.45
C GLY A 22 4.35 -7.69 -4.70
N TYR A 23 3.71 -6.52 -4.57
CA TYR A 23 4.28 -5.39 -3.84
C TYR A 23 4.42 -5.69 -2.33
N ILE A 24 3.39 -6.23 -1.68
CA ILE A 24 3.47 -6.54 -0.24
C ILE A 24 4.48 -7.66 0.03
N PHE A 25 4.57 -8.65 -0.87
CA PHE A 25 5.57 -9.74 -0.76
C PHE A 25 7.00 -9.20 -0.87
N ARG A 26 7.26 -8.31 -1.83
CA ARG A 26 8.56 -7.65 -1.95
C ARG A 26 8.88 -6.79 -0.73
N ALA A 27 7.90 -6.03 -0.23
CA ALA A 27 8.08 -5.21 0.98
C ALA A 27 8.44 -6.05 2.21
N TYR A 28 7.84 -7.23 2.35
CA TYR A 28 8.11 -8.15 3.46
C TYR A 28 9.56 -8.66 3.45
N HIS A 29 10.13 -8.94 2.28
CA HIS A 29 11.48 -9.52 2.16
C HIS A 29 12.61 -8.50 1.95
N ALA A 30 12.30 -7.22 1.75
CA ALA A 30 13.30 -6.21 1.38
C ALA A 30 14.12 -5.66 2.56
N LEU A 31 13.60 -5.70 3.79
CA LEU A 31 14.23 -5.08 4.96
C LEU A 31 14.31 -6.06 6.14
N PRO A 32 15.24 -5.85 7.09
CA PRO A 32 15.25 -6.58 8.35
C PRO A 32 13.91 -6.46 9.10
N PRO A 33 13.58 -7.41 10.01
CA PRO A 33 12.32 -7.36 10.76
C PRO A 33 12.16 -6.03 11.51
N LEU A 34 11.23 -5.21 11.03
CA LEU A 34 10.82 -3.98 11.69
C LEU A 34 9.60 -4.27 12.56
N THR A 35 9.75 -4.08 13.87
CA THR A 35 8.70 -4.30 14.85
C THR A 35 8.28 -2.99 15.50
N ARG A 36 6.99 -2.90 15.82
CA ARG A 36 6.45 -1.76 16.56
C ARG A 36 6.92 -1.85 18.02
N LYS A 37 7.45 -0.74 18.56
CA LYS A 37 8.04 -0.70 19.91
C LYS A 37 7.05 -0.98 21.04
N SER A 38 5.75 -0.68 20.86
CA SER A 38 4.75 -0.82 21.92
C SER A 38 4.34 -2.25 22.24
N ASP A 39 4.39 -3.14 21.25
CA ASP A 39 3.83 -4.51 21.36
C ASP A 39 4.61 -5.56 20.55
N GLY A 40 5.71 -5.17 19.90
CA GLY A 40 6.55 -6.07 19.13
C GLY A 40 5.95 -6.53 17.79
N LEU A 41 4.80 -6.01 17.35
CA LEU A 41 4.17 -6.49 16.12
C LEU A 41 5.06 -6.18 14.89
N PRO A 42 5.32 -7.16 14.01
CA PRO A 42 6.00 -6.92 12.74
C PRO A 42 5.16 -5.99 11.84
N VAL A 43 5.76 -4.89 11.39
CA VAL A 43 5.09 -3.86 10.57
C VAL A 43 5.86 -3.51 9.30
N GLY A 44 7.04 -4.09 9.09
CA GLY A 44 7.93 -3.76 7.97
C GLY A 44 7.29 -3.88 6.58
N ALA A 45 6.50 -4.93 6.34
CA ALA A 45 5.82 -5.11 5.05
C ALA A 45 4.81 -3.99 4.76
N VAL A 46 3.98 -3.64 5.74
CA VAL A 46 2.97 -2.58 5.59
C VAL A 46 3.65 -1.22 5.40
N GLN A 47 4.69 -0.94 6.18
CA GLN A 47 5.47 0.30 6.04
C GLN A 47 6.16 0.40 4.67
N GLY A 48 6.79 -0.68 4.22
CA GLY A 48 7.47 -0.74 2.92
C GLY A 48 6.48 -0.57 1.77
N PHE A 49 5.34 -1.25 1.84
CA PHE A 49 4.26 -1.12 0.85
C PHE A 49 3.74 0.33 0.77
N ALA A 50 3.39 0.93 1.91
CA ALA A 50 2.93 2.32 1.96
C ALA A 50 3.99 3.30 1.43
N SER A 51 5.27 3.07 1.73
CA SER A 51 6.37 3.90 1.23
C SER A 51 6.53 3.81 -0.30
N MET A 52 6.31 2.64 -0.89
CA MET A 52 6.32 2.47 -2.36
C MET A 52 5.15 3.20 -3.01
N LEU A 53 3.95 3.13 -2.41
CA LEU A 53 2.79 3.88 -2.90
C LEU A 53 3.01 5.40 -2.80
N ASN A 54 3.54 5.89 -1.69
CA ASN A 54 3.82 7.33 -1.49
C ASN A 54 4.88 7.89 -2.44
N LYS A 55 5.70 7.03 -3.07
CA LYS A 55 6.65 7.45 -4.11
C LYS A 55 6.05 7.43 -5.51
N LEU A 56 4.96 6.68 -5.70
CA LEU A 56 4.27 6.54 -6.97
C LEU A 56 3.22 7.63 -7.16
N LEU A 57 2.52 7.99 -6.08
CA LEU A 57 1.46 9.01 -6.05
C LEU A 57 2.05 10.41 -5.84
#